data_AF-A0A838LU12-F1
#
_entry.id   AF-A0A838LU12-F1
#
_cell.length_a   1.000
_cell.length_b   1.000
_cell.length_c   1.000
_cell.angle_alpha   90.00
_cell.angle_beta   90.00
_cell.angle_gamma   90.00
#
_symmetry.space_group_name_H-M   'P 1'
#
loop_
_entity.id
_entity.type
_entity.pdbx_description
1 polymer ?
#
loop_
_entity_poly.entity_id
_entity_poly.type
_entity_poly.pdbx_seq_one_letter_code
_entity_poly.pdbx_strand_id
1 'polypeptide(L)'
;MDKPQPVTKAPDQPDATDSAQVVSVAARWHVNANPASFDYLIPTQLEFTGTNPLTIRYPAGKRFSAAFAREAISVYSGTVAIDADFADQQRPAQLRLRVQACSDEICLPPATLPVPLH
;
A
#
# COMPACT_ATOMS: atom_id res chain seq x y z
N MET A 1 -25.83 11.32 39.55
CA MET A 1 -26.42 10.69 38.34
C MET A 1 -26.11 11.64 37.19
N ASP A 2 -24.88 11.58 36.68
CA ASP A 2 -24.44 12.45 35.58
C ASP A 2 -24.96 11.86 34.27
N LYS A 3 -25.65 12.67 33.47
CA LYS A 3 -26.25 12.25 32.20
C LYS A 3 -25.23 12.56 31.11
N PRO A 4 -24.80 11.59 30.29
CA PRO A 4 -23.82 11.87 29.25
C PRO A 4 -24.39 12.86 28.23
N GLN A 5 -23.63 13.92 27.93
CA GLN A 5 -23.91 14.87 26.86
C GLN A 5 -23.72 14.22 25.48
N PRO A 6 -24.53 14.59 24.46
CA PRO A 6 -24.33 14.13 23.10
C PRO A 6 -23.04 14.75 22.53
N VAL A 7 -22.10 13.91 22.11
CA VAL A 7 -20.92 14.33 21.36
C VAL A 7 -21.35 14.75 19.96
N THR A 8 -21.44 16.05 19.70
CA THR A 8 -21.58 16.60 18.35
C THR A 8 -20.24 16.51 17.65
N LYS A 9 -20.15 15.78 16.53
CA LYS A 9 -19.00 15.77 15.61
C LYS A 9 -18.63 17.23 15.30
N ALA A 10 -17.35 17.60 15.48
CA ALA A 10 -16.88 18.94 15.17
C ALA A 10 -17.18 19.28 13.70
N PRO A 11 -17.69 20.48 13.38
CA PRO A 11 -18.02 20.87 12.03
C PRO A 11 -16.75 21.34 11.31
N ASP A 12 -16.01 20.42 10.68
CA ASP A 12 -15.22 20.70 9.45
C ASP A 12 -14.39 19.51 8.91
N GLN A 13 -14.48 18.29 9.48
CA GLN A 13 -13.71 17.17 8.90
C GLN A 13 -14.41 16.65 7.64
N PRO A 14 -13.75 16.72 6.45
CA PRO A 14 -14.29 16.12 5.24
C PRO A 14 -14.52 14.64 5.49
N ASP A 15 -15.61 14.10 4.94
CA ASP A 15 -15.89 12.68 5.08
C ASP A 15 -14.88 11.92 4.21
N ALA A 16 -14.13 10.99 4.81
CA ALA A 16 -13.13 10.23 4.08
C ALA A 16 -13.79 9.15 3.22
N THR A 17 -13.43 9.08 1.94
CA THR A 17 -13.78 7.95 1.07
C THR A 17 -12.61 6.98 1.02
N ASP A 18 -12.85 5.74 1.48
CA ASP A 18 -11.89 4.64 1.41
C ASP A 18 -11.87 4.02 0.00
N SER A 19 -10.69 3.73 -0.53
CA SER A 19 -10.48 3.11 -1.84
C SER A 19 -9.37 2.07 -1.79
N ALA A 20 -9.76 0.79 -1.80
CA ALA A 20 -8.84 -0.34 -1.83
C ALA A 20 -8.26 -0.58 -3.22
N GLN A 21 -6.92 -0.62 -3.31
CA GLN A 21 -6.17 -0.94 -4.53
C GLN A 21 -5.68 -2.39 -4.45
N VAL A 22 -6.22 -3.25 -5.31
CA VAL A 22 -5.90 -4.69 -5.31
C VAL A 22 -4.69 -4.96 -6.20
N VAL A 23 -3.59 -5.37 -5.58
CA VAL A 23 -2.36 -5.80 -6.23
C VAL A 23 -2.33 -7.32 -6.29
N SER A 24 -2.18 -7.88 -7.49
CA SER A 24 -1.99 -9.32 -7.68
C SER A 24 -0.55 -9.63 -8.04
N VAL A 25 0.14 -10.35 -7.14
CA VAL A 25 1.51 -10.83 -7.35
C VAL A 25 1.46 -12.27 -7.85
N ALA A 26 2.10 -12.51 -9.00
CA ALA A 26 2.12 -13.82 -9.63
C ALA A 26 2.70 -14.90 -8.71
N ALA A 27 2.28 -16.16 -8.89
CA ALA A 27 2.81 -17.28 -8.15
C ALA A 27 4.34 -17.37 -8.29
N ARG A 28 5.04 -17.74 -7.20
CA ARG A 28 6.52 -17.80 -7.11
C ARG A 28 7.23 -16.43 -7.21
N TRP A 29 6.48 -15.33 -7.19
CA TRP A 29 7.02 -13.97 -7.10
C TRP A 29 6.60 -13.31 -5.78
N HIS A 30 7.37 -12.29 -5.40
CA HIS A 30 7.08 -11.40 -4.29
C HIS A 30 7.54 -9.97 -4.61
N VAL A 31 6.99 -8.99 -3.89
CA VAL A 31 7.47 -7.60 -3.87
C VAL A 31 7.75 -7.19 -2.42
N ASN A 32 8.67 -6.27 -2.18
CA ASN A 32 8.97 -5.84 -0.81
C ASN A 32 7.75 -5.14 -0.19
N ALA A 33 7.50 -5.40 1.09
CA ALA A 33 6.43 -4.74 1.83
C ALA A 33 6.69 -3.24 2.02
N ASN A 34 5.71 -2.52 2.55
CA ASN A 34 5.87 -1.13 2.98
C ASN A 34 5.43 -1.01 4.45
N PRO A 35 6.34 -0.66 5.37
CA PRO A 35 7.76 -0.35 5.14
C PRO A 35 8.57 -1.56 4.66
N ALA A 36 9.62 -1.30 3.87
CA ALA A 36 10.58 -2.33 3.49
C ALA A 36 11.47 -2.70 4.68
N SER A 37 12.01 -3.91 4.68
CA SER A 37 12.85 -4.40 5.79
C SER A 37 14.20 -3.68 5.91
N PHE A 38 14.72 -3.15 4.80
CA PHE A 38 16.00 -2.45 4.74
C PHE A 38 15.93 -1.29 3.74
N ASP A 39 16.71 -0.23 3.96
CA ASP A 39 16.65 1.02 3.16
C ASP A 39 17.07 0.86 1.69
N TYR A 40 17.86 -0.17 1.38
CA TYR A 40 18.28 -0.47 0.00
C TYR A 40 17.21 -1.25 -0.78
N LEU A 41 16.17 -1.76 -0.12
CA LEU A 41 15.07 -2.45 -0.78
C LEU A 41 14.06 -1.43 -1.31
N ILE A 42 13.54 -1.68 -2.51
CA ILE A 42 12.49 -0.86 -3.10
C ILE A 42 11.13 -1.26 -2.49
N PRO A 43 10.49 -0.41 -1.67
CA PRO A 43 9.18 -0.73 -1.11
C PRO A 43 8.09 -0.70 -2.18
N THR A 44 7.04 -1.48 -1.96
CA THR A 44 5.77 -1.32 -2.70
C THR A 44 5.15 0.03 -2.35
N GLN A 45 4.96 0.90 -3.33
CA GLN A 45 4.49 2.27 -3.09
C GLN A 45 3.43 2.69 -4.10
N LEU A 46 2.33 3.25 -3.59
CA LEU A 46 1.36 3.97 -4.42
C LEU A 46 1.84 5.40 -4.67
N GLU A 47 1.80 5.83 -5.92
CA GLU A 47 2.09 7.19 -6.38
C GLU A 47 0.82 7.83 -6.95
N PHE A 48 0.51 9.05 -6.52
CA PHE A 48 -0.70 9.78 -6.90
C PHE A 48 -0.32 11.04 -7.68
N THR A 49 -1.14 11.42 -8.65
CA THR A 49 -1.02 12.70 -9.36
C THR A 49 -2.33 13.48 -9.26
N GLY A 50 -2.25 14.78 -9.02
CA GLY A 50 -3.42 15.66 -8.84
C GLY A 50 -3.85 15.75 -7.37
N THR A 51 -4.49 14.69 -6.87
CA THR A 51 -4.95 14.60 -5.47
C THR A 51 -4.15 13.57 -4.71
N ASN A 52 -3.64 13.95 -3.53
CA ASN A 52 -3.00 13.02 -2.60
C ASN A 52 -4.02 12.46 -1.61
N PRO A 53 -3.86 11.19 -1.16
CA PRO A 53 -4.70 10.64 -0.11
C PRO A 53 -4.40 11.29 1.25
N LEU A 54 -5.40 11.34 2.11
CA LEU A 54 -5.27 11.70 3.53
C LEU A 54 -4.44 10.66 4.29
N THR A 55 -4.61 9.39 3.95
CA THR A 55 -3.90 8.27 4.58
C THR A 55 -3.77 7.12 3.60
N ILE A 56 -2.64 6.41 3.67
CA ILE A 56 -2.43 5.14 2.95
C ILE A 56 -2.14 4.07 3.99
N ARG A 57 -2.88 2.96 3.94
CA ARG A 57 -2.67 1.80 4.80
C ARG A 57 -2.16 0.64 3.96
N TYR A 58 -0.93 0.24 4.24
CA TYR A 58 -0.35 -0.97 3.69
C TYR A 58 -0.62 -2.13 4.65
N PRO A 59 -0.98 -3.32 4.15
CA PRO A 59 -1.22 -4.47 5.00
C PRO A 59 0.11 -4.98 5.56
N ALA A 60 0.03 -5.79 6.62
CA ALA A 60 1.20 -6.45 7.17
C ALA A 60 1.84 -7.37 6.12
N GLY A 61 3.15 -7.21 5.92
CA GLY A 61 3.93 -8.09 5.06
C GLY A 61 4.14 -9.47 5.68
N LYS A 62 4.45 -10.45 4.84
CA LYS A 62 4.81 -11.80 5.25
C LYS A 62 6.33 -11.92 5.31
N ARG A 63 6.84 -12.64 6.31
CA ARG A 63 8.26 -12.94 6.43
C ARG A 63 8.69 -13.91 5.32
N PHE A 64 9.65 -13.51 4.51
CA PHE A 64 10.26 -14.32 3.46
C PHE A 64 11.76 -14.43 3.69
N SER A 65 12.29 -15.64 3.66
CA SER A 65 13.72 -15.91 3.80
C SER A 65 14.17 -16.68 2.56
N ALA A 66 14.98 -16.05 1.73
CA ALA A 66 15.68 -16.77 0.67
C ALA A 66 16.65 -17.78 1.31
N ALA A 67 16.89 -18.91 0.65
CA ALA A 67 17.74 -19.98 1.20
C ALA A 67 19.18 -19.53 1.52
N PHE A 68 19.66 -18.50 0.82
CA PHE A 68 20.99 -17.92 0.98
C PHE A 68 21.01 -16.63 1.80
N ALA A 69 19.85 -16.13 2.23
CA ALA A 69 19.77 -14.89 3.01
C ALA A 69 19.99 -15.16 4.50
N ARG A 70 20.79 -14.30 5.14
CA ARG A 70 21.01 -14.34 6.60
C ARG A 70 19.81 -13.81 7.39
N GLU A 71 19.10 -12.85 6.79
CA GLU A 71 17.98 -12.17 7.41
C GLU A 71 16.76 -12.29 6.50
N ALA A 72 15.60 -12.47 7.12
CA ALA A 72 14.35 -12.50 6.39
C ALA A 72 13.86 -11.08 6.11
N ILE A 73 13.20 -10.90 4.97
CA ILE A 73 12.57 -9.65 4.56
C ILE A 73 11.05 -9.76 4.64
N SER A 74 10.39 -8.62 4.76
CA SER A 74 8.94 -8.50 4.74
C SER A 74 8.48 -8.29 3.30
N VAL A 75 7.60 -9.16 2.81
CA VAL A 75 7.17 -9.18 1.40
C VAL A 75 5.66 -9.33 1.26
N TYR A 76 5.16 -8.93 0.10
CA TYR A 76 3.82 -9.22 -0.38
C TYR A 76 3.86 -10.32 -1.45
N SER A 77 2.90 -11.24 -1.38
CA SER A 77 2.71 -12.34 -2.32
C SER A 77 1.22 -12.67 -2.45
N GLY A 78 0.81 -13.16 -3.62
CA GLY A 78 -0.60 -13.36 -3.95
C GLY A 78 -1.36 -12.04 -4.06
N THR A 79 -2.59 -12.01 -3.59
CA THR A 79 -3.45 -10.81 -3.63
C THR A 79 -3.27 -9.96 -2.37
N VAL A 80 -3.03 -8.67 -2.56
CA VAL A 80 -2.78 -7.69 -1.49
C VAL A 80 -3.67 -6.46 -1.74
N ALA A 81 -4.39 -6.02 -0.72
CA ALA A 81 -5.17 -4.78 -0.76
C ALA A 81 -4.40 -3.66 -0.06
N ILE A 82 -4.22 -2.54 -0.73
CA ILE A 82 -3.62 -1.32 -0.18
C ILE A 82 -4.72 -0.25 -0.15
N ASP A 83 -5.04 0.26 1.02
CA ASP A 83 -6.14 1.22 1.17
C ASP A 83 -5.60 2.65 1.09
N ALA A 84 -6.31 3.51 0.37
CA ALA A 84 -6.02 4.94 0.29
C ALA A 84 -7.31 5.73 0.54
N ASP A 85 -7.28 6.56 1.58
CA ASP A 85 -8.40 7.44 1.93
C ASP A 85 -8.24 8.80 1.26
N PHE A 86 -9.31 9.32 0.67
CA PHE A 86 -9.35 10.66 0.10
C PHE A 86 -10.35 11.54 0.84
N ALA A 87 -10.14 12.85 0.79
CA ALA A 87 -11.12 13.81 1.28
C ALA A 87 -12.33 13.82 0.34
N ASP A 88 -13.53 13.64 0.90
CA ASP A 88 -14.80 13.62 0.19
C ASP A 88 -14.77 12.70 -1.04
N GLN A 89 -15.31 13.16 -2.18
CA GLN A 89 -15.36 12.44 -3.45
C GLN A 89 -14.11 12.69 -4.32
N GLN A 90 -13.02 13.22 -3.75
CA GLN A 90 -11.82 13.48 -4.54
C GLN A 90 -11.19 12.18 -5.01
N ARG A 91 -10.73 12.17 -6.27
CA ARG A 91 -9.97 11.06 -6.86
C ARG A 91 -8.69 11.60 -7.49
N PRO A 92 -7.59 10.83 -7.46
CA PRO A 92 -6.38 11.21 -8.15
C PRO A 92 -6.63 11.22 -9.67
N ALA A 93 -5.91 12.04 -10.42
CA ALA A 93 -5.94 12.01 -11.88
C ALA A 93 -5.22 10.77 -12.44
N GLN A 94 -4.18 10.32 -11.72
CA GLN A 94 -3.45 9.09 -12.02
C GLN A 94 -3.04 8.40 -10.73
N LEU A 95 -3.10 7.07 -10.75
CA LEU A 95 -2.55 6.21 -9.71
C LEU A 95 -1.56 5.24 -10.35
N ARG A 96 -0.37 5.15 -9.74
CA ARG A 96 0.66 4.20 -10.16
C ARG A 96 1.18 3.41 -8.97
N LEU A 97 1.66 2.21 -9.25
CA LEU A 97 2.27 1.31 -8.29
C LEU A 97 3.75 1.15 -8.64
N ARG A 98 4.63 1.68 -7.79
CA ARG A 98 6.08 1.47 -7.88
C ARG A 98 6.46 0.25 -7.04
N VAL A 99 7.12 -0.72 -7.67
CA VAL A 99 7.50 -2.00 -7.06
C VAL A 99 8.83 -2.51 -7.61
N GLN A 100 9.42 -3.46 -6.90
CA GLN A 100 10.44 -4.36 -7.45
C GLN A 100 9.98 -5.79 -7.22
N ALA A 101 9.77 -6.54 -8.31
CA ALA A 101 9.38 -7.94 -8.23
C ALA A 101 10.63 -8.84 -8.19
N CYS A 102 10.63 -9.76 -7.24
CA CYS A 102 11.68 -10.75 -7.06
C CYS A 102 11.08 -12.16 -7.00
N SER A 103 11.85 -13.12 -7.47
CA SER A 103 11.62 -14.56 -7.28
C SER A 103 12.60 -15.07 -6.22
N ASP A 104 12.68 -16.39 -6.06
CA ASP A 104 13.67 -17.00 -5.18
C ASP A 104 15.11 -16.88 -5.73
N GLU A 105 15.28 -16.52 -7.01
CA GLU A 105 16.56 -16.54 -7.72
C GLU A 105 17.02 -15.15 -8.22
N ILE A 106 16.07 -14.35 -8.71
CA ILE A 106 16.34 -13.07 -9.36
C ILE A 106 15.41 -11.97 -8.89
N CYS A 107 15.90 -10.73 -8.91
CA CYS A 107 15.07 -9.53 -8.87
C CYS A 107 15.05 -8.86 -10.24
N LEU A 108 13.87 -8.46 -10.67
CA LEU A 108 13.71 -7.62 -11.86
C LEU A 108 14.14 -6.18 -11.55
N PRO A 109 14.42 -5.36 -12.58
CA PRO A 109 14.52 -3.92 -12.41
C PRO A 109 13.23 -3.36 -11.77
N PRO A 110 13.33 -2.28 -10.98
CA PRO A 110 12.15 -1.59 -10.46
C PRO A 110 11.23 -1.14 -11.61
N ALA A 111 9.93 -1.24 -11.38
CA ALA A 111 8.91 -0.87 -12.35
C ALA A 111 7.83 0.01 -11.70
N THR A 112 7.24 0.90 -12.50
CA THR A 112 6.08 1.70 -12.11
C THR A 112 4.93 1.35 -13.04
N LEU A 113 3.87 0.77 -12.48
CA LEU A 113 2.73 0.21 -13.20
C LEU A 113 1.51 1.14 -13.06
N PRO A 114 0.72 1.39 -14.11
CA PRO A 114 -0.54 2.10 -13.97
C PRO A 114 -1.55 1.25 -13.19
N VAL A 115 -2.29 1.89 -12.27
CA VAL A 115 -3.41 1.26 -11.55
C VAL A 115 -4.71 1.89 -12.07
N PRO A 116 -5.64 1.09 -12.62
CA PRO A 116 -6.93 1.60 -13.08
C PRO A 116 -7.72 2.25 -11.94
N LEU A 117 -8.25 3.44 -12.21
CA LEU A 117 -9.21 4.11 -11.33
C LEU A 117 -10.62 3.68 -11.75
N HIS A 118 -11.35 3.03 -10.85
CA HIS A 118 -12.75 2.65 -11.04
C HIS A 118 -13.68 3.54 -10.20
#